data_AF-A0A8J7JF73-F1
#
_entry.id   AF-A0A8J7JF73-F1
#
_cell.length_a   1.000
_cell.length_b   1.000
_cell.length_c   1.000
_cell.angle_alpha   90.00
_cell.angle_beta   90.00
_cell.angle_gamma   90.00
#
_symmetry.space_group_name_H-M   'P 1'
#
loop_
_entity.id
_entity.type
_entity.pdbx_description
1 polymer ?
#
loop_
_entity_poly.entity_id
_entity_poly.type
_entity_poly.pdbx_seq_one_letter_code
_entity_poly.pdbx_strand_id
1 'polypeptide(L)'
;MDFLMAVEWVQENREGIKLMISQYRKFSPYEESDYIQEAYEAAMVATLRSESKGIPFEAAFWTIFRNQISVMTPNLNHHGSNSISSHLCSFDIDNVSANDQNGESDMVIEAVFEAIQQHLTKKEQEIFSLSLGLTEAGALSSYEIAKLLGCLPTNIRNTFSRVFSRLKKLVAEGVVDPARIRNEQFNSRQRSSAGACM
;
A
#
# COMPACT_ATOMS: atom_id res chain seq x y z
N MET A 1 18.66 -37.20 10.69
CA MET A 1 17.22 -37.05 10.97
C MET A 1 16.51 -37.93 9.95
N ASP A 2 15.57 -38.78 10.36
CA ASP A 2 14.68 -39.49 9.43
C ASP A 2 13.26 -38.88 9.48
N PHE A 3 12.36 -39.34 8.61
CA PHE A 3 11.02 -38.76 8.52
C PHE A 3 10.16 -38.97 9.78
N LEU A 4 10.32 -40.11 10.47
CA LEU A 4 9.54 -40.40 11.68
C LEU A 4 9.99 -39.50 12.83
N MET A 5 11.31 -39.36 13.02
CA MET A 5 11.89 -38.41 13.96
C MET A 5 11.49 -36.97 13.63
N ALA A 6 11.40 -36.61 12.35
CA ALA A 6 10.99 -35.26 11.94
C ALA A 6 9.54 -34.96 12.32
N VAL A 7 8.63 -35.93 12.17
CA VAL A 7 7.23 -35.81 12.59
C VAL A 7 7.12 -35.71 14.11
N GLU A 8 7.86 -36.55 14.85
CA GLU A 8 7.90 -36.51 16.31
C GLU A 8 8.42 -35.15 16.81
N TRP A 9 9.49 -34.64 16.19
CA TRP A 9 10.02 -33.33 16.51
C TRP A 9 9.00 -32.20 16.34
N VAL A 10 8.16 -32.24 15.30
CA VAL A 10 7.07 -31.26 15.12
C VAL A 10 6.05 -31.34 16.24
N GLN A 11 5.72 -32.55 16.72
CA GLN A 11 4.81 -32.73 17.85
C GLN A 11 5.41 -32.20 19.17
N GLU A 12 6.69 -32.45 19.42
CA GLU A 12 7.41 -31.95 20.60
C GLU A 12 7.53 -30.42 20.60
N ASN A 13 7.69 -29.81 19.41
CA ASN A 13 7.87 -28.36 19.24
C ASN A 13 6.57 -27.63 18.90
N ARG A 14 5.42 -28.30 19.04
CA ARG A 14 4.13 -27.82 18.56
C ARG A 14 3.74 -26.45 19.10
N GLU A 15 3.99 -26.18 20.38
CA GLU A 15 3.64 -24.90 20.99
C GLU A 15 4.47 -23.73 20.43
N GLY A 16 5.75 -23.95 20.14
CA GLY A 16 6.60 -22.95 19.47
C GLY A 16 6.14 -22.67 18.03
N ILE A 17 5.73 -23.73 17.33
CA ILE A 17 5.16 -23.64 15.98
C ILE A 17 3.84 -22.86 16.00
N LYS A 18 2.93 -23.15 16.94
CA LYS A 18 1.67 -22.41 17.12
C LYS A 18 1.90 -20.94 17.41
N LEU A 19 2.88 -20.60 18.25
CA LEU A 19 3.22 -19.21 18.53
C LEU A 19 3.62 -18.47 17.25
N MET A 20 4.41 -19.10 16.37
CA MET A 20 4.72 -18.54 15.06
C MET A 20 3.46 -18.40 14.19
N ILE A 21 2.64 -19.44 14.08
CA ILE A 21 1.39 -19.44 13.30
C ILE A 21 0.47 -18.29 13.71
N SER A 22 0.38 -17.99 15.01
CA SER A 22 -0.48 -16.91 15.52
C SER A 22 -0.19 -15.53 14.91
N GLN A 23 1.04 -15.30 14.42
CA GLN A 23 1.44 -14.07 13.76
C GLN A 23 0.87 -13.95 12.34
N TYR A 24 0.67 -15.09 11.67
CA TYR A 24 0.17 -15.17 10.30
C TYR A 24 -1.35 -15.31 10.25
N ARG A 25 -1.95 -16.05 11.21
CA ARG A 25 -3.39 -16.36 11.25
C ARG A 25 -4.30 -15.13 11.19
N LYS A 26 -3.85 -13.96 11.68
CA LYS A 26 -4.62 -12.70 11.60
C LYS A 26 -4.89 -12.22 10.17
N PHE A 27 -4.08 -12.68 9.22
CA PHE A 27 -4.10 -12.23 7.82
C PHE A 27 -4.54 -13.34 6.86
N SER A 28 -5.15 -14.40 7.38
CA SER A 28 -5.45 -15.59 6.59
C SER A 28 -6.81 -16.17 6.93
N PRO A 29 -7.53 -16.74 5.94
CA PRO A 29 -8.73 -17.52 6.19
C PRO A 29 -8.46 -18.93 6.73
N TYR A 30 -7.19 -19.38 6.80
CA TYR A 30 -6.83 -20.74 7.22
C TYR A 30 -6.88 -20.94 8.74
N GLU A 31 -7.19 -22.18 9.14
CA GLU A 31 -7.21 -22.60 10.52
C GLU A 31 -5.82 -23.06 11.00
N GLU A 32 -5.64 -23.14 12.32
CA GLU A 32 -4.38 -23.60 12.91
C GLU A 32 -3.98 -24.99 12.41
N SER A 33 -4.95 -25.88 12.19
CA SER A 33 -4.73 -27.22 11.64
C SER A 33 -4.05 -27.20 10.27
N ASP A 34 -4.43 -26.25 9.41
CA ASP A 34 -3.88 -26.13 8.05
C ASP A 34 -2.38 -25.80 8.13
N TYR A 35 -2.01 -24.86 8.98
CA TYR A 35 -0.61 -24.51 9.20
C TYR A 35 0.19 -25.61 9.90
N ILE A 36 -0.44 -26.40 10.77
CA ILE A 36 0.22 -27.55 11.39
C ILE A 36 0.48 -28.66 10.35
N GLN A 37 -0.42 -28.83 9.38
CA GLN A 37 -0.18 -29.73 8.26
C GLN A 37 1.04 -29.27 7.43
N GLU A 38 1.15 -27.97 7.15
CA GLU A 38 2.35 -27.41 6.51
C GLU A 38 3.61 -27.61 7.33
N ALA A 39 3.54 -27.56 8.66
CA ALA A 39 4.69 -27.86 9.51
C ALA A 39 5.18 -29.30 9.31
N TYR A 40 4.28 -30.28 9.18
CA TYR A 40 4.69 -31.66 8.86
C TYR A 40 5.33 -31.77 7.48
N GLU A 41 4.77 -31.10 6.49
CA GLU A 41 5.36 -31.07 5.15
C GLU A 41 6.75 -30.42 5.18
N ALA A 42 6.89 -29.27 5.84
CA ALA A 42 8.15 -28.58 6.04
C ALA A 42 9.20 -29.49 6.68
N ALA A 43 8.82 -30.29 7.68
CA ALA A 43 9.71 -31.22 8.37
C ALA A 43 10.18 -32.35 7.46
N MET A 44 9.30 -32.89 6.60
CA MET A 44 9.71 -33.88 5.60
C MET A 44 10.71 -33.28 4.60
N VAL A 45 10.44 -32.09 4.07
CA VAL A 45 11.36 -31.41 3.15
C VAL A 45 12.68 -31.03 3.84
N ALA A 46 12.63 -30.62 5.12
CA ALA A 46 13.80 -30.29 5.91
C ALA A 46 14.71 -31.51 6.14
N THR A 47 14.14 -32.70 6.28
CA THR A 47 14.89 -33.96 6.39
C THR A 47 15.77 -34.16 5.16
N LEU A 48 15.19 -34.05 3.96
CA LEU A 48 15.90 -34.19 2.69
C LEU A 48 16.97 -33.10 2.49
N ARG A 49 16.67 -31.86 2.89
CA ARG A 49 17.61 -30.74 2.75
C ARG A 49 18.74 -30.79 3.77
N SER A 50 18.46 -31.26 4.98
CA SER A 50 19.46 -31.45 6.03
C SER A 50 20.50 -32.47 5.60
N GLU A 51 20.06 -33.59 5.04
CA GLU A 51 20.93 -34.65 4.54
C GLU A 51 21.72 -34.23 3.30
N SER A 52 21.06 -33.67 2.28
CA SER A 52 21.72 -33.31 1.01
C SER A 52 22.68 -32.12 1.10
N LYS A 53 22.42 -31.15 2.00
CA LYS A 53 23.23 -29.93 2.13
C LYS A 53 24.05 -29.85 3.41
N GLY A 54 23.95 -30.85 4.30
CA GLY A 54 24.64 -30.86 5.59
C GLY A 54 24.20 -29.73 6.53
N ILE A 55 22.96 -29.25 6.40
CA ILE A 55 22.41 -28.16 7.22
C ILE A 55 21.73 -28.78 8.45
N PRO A 56 21.83 -28.18 9.65
CA PRO A 56 21.07 -28.64 10.81
C PRO A 56 19.55 -28.70 10.51
N PHE A 57 18.90 -29.80 10.88
CA PHE A 57 17.48 -30.05 10.58
C PHE A 57 16.59 -28.88 11.00
N GLU A 58 16.72 -28.40 12.24
CA GLU A 58 15.90 -27.32 12.77
C GLU A 58 16.04 -26.01 11.97
N ALA A 59 17.27 -25.67 11.56
CA ALA A 59 17.51 -24.50 10.74
C ALA A 59 16.88 -24.63 9.35
N ALA A 60 16.96 -25.83 8.75
CA ALA A 60 16.30 -26.15 7.50
C ALA A 60 14.77 -26.06 7.65
N PHE A 61 14.23 -26.64 8.72
CA PHE A 61 12.80 -26.61 9.06
C PHE A 61 12.26 -25.19 9.14
N TRP A 62 12.81 -24.34 10.00
CA TRP A 62 12.29 -22.98 10.18
C TRP A 62 12.39 -22.14 8.91
N THR A 63 13.42 -22.38 8.09
CA THR A 63 13.56 -21.70 6.80
C THR A 63 12.49 -22.14 5.81
N ILE A 64 12.25 -23.44 5.69
CA ILE A 64 11.23 -23.99 4.78
C ILE A 64 9.83 -23.60 5.25
N PHE A 65 9.54 -23.80 6.53
CA PHE A 65 8.25 -23.52 7.13
C PHE A 65 7.87 -22.04 6.99
N ARG A 66 8.77 -21.10 7.32
CA ARG A 66 8.50 -19.65 7.12
C ARG A 66 8.20 -19.31 5.67
N ASN A 67 8.91 -19.93 4.72
CA ASN A 67 8.66 -19.68 3.30
C ASN A 67 7.29 -20.22 2.89
N GLN A 68 6.91 -21.44 3.29
CA GLN A 68 5.61 -22.02 2.98
C GLN A 68 4.46 -21.19 3.55
N ILE A 69 4.50 -20.84 4.84
CA ILE A 69 3.44 -20.04 5.47
C ILE A 69 3.37 -18.61 4.89
N SER A 70 4.49 -18.06 4.41
CA SER A 70 4.50 -16.75 3.73
C SER A 70 3.84 -16.78 2.35
N VAL A 71 3.87 -17.92 1.66
CA VAL A 71 3.16 -18.12 0.39
C VAL A 71 1.67 -18.31 0.64
N MET A 72 1.30 -19.11 1.63
CA MET A 72 -0.10 -19.30 2.03
C MET A 72 -0.73 -18.04 2.61
N THR A 73 0.06 -17.26 3.34
CA THR A 73 -0.37 -16.03 3.99
C THR A 73 0.51 -14.89 3.52
N PRO A 74 0.15 -14.21 2.43
CA PRO A 74 0.89 -13.05 1.97
C PRO A 74 0.90 -11.99 3.08
N ASN A 75 2.04 -11.86 3.76
CA ASN A 75 2.27 -10.83 4.75
C ASN A 75 2.28 -9.46 4.05
N LEU A 76 1.61 -8.45 4.65
CA LEU A 76 1.60 -7.05 4.19
C LEU A 76 2.99 -6.44 3.95
N ASN A 77 4.05 -7.03 4.51
CA ASN A 77 5.42 -6.53 4.33
C ASN A 77 6.09 -6.96 3.01
N HIS A 78 5.43 -7.76 2.17
CA HIS A 78 5.83 -7.89 0.76
C HIS A 78 5.12 -6.80 -0.02
N HIS A 79 5.88 -5.87 -0.57
CA HIS A 79 5.42 -4.80 -1.47
C HIS A 79 4.27 -5.27 -2.37
N GLY A 80 3.06 -4.82 -2.04
CA GLY A 80 1.82 -5.31 -2.63
C GLY A 80 1.69 -4.96 -4.11
N SER A 81 1.23 -5.93 -4.89
CA SER A 81 0.41 -5.66 -6.07
C SER A 81 -1.03 -5.43 -5.57
N ASN A 82 -1.61 -4.26 -5.87
CA ASN A 82 -2.94 -3.84 -5.41
C ASN A 82 -4.09 -4.45 -6.22
N SER A 83 -4.05 -5.73 -6.55
CA SER A 83 -5.07 -6.33 -7.43
C SER A 83 -5.59 -7.64 -6.86
N ILE A 84 -6.77 -7.57 -6.24
CA ILE A 84 -7.64 -8.73 -6.05
C ILE A 84 -8.23 -9.08 -7.42
N SER A 85 -8.13 -10.35 -7.82
CA SER A 85 -8.70 -10.84 -9.09
C SER A 85 -10.22 -10.70 -9.10
N SER A 86 -10.77 -10.09 -10.16
CA SER A 86 -12.20 -9.73 -10.30
C SER A 86 -13.18 -10.91 -10.30
N HIS A 87 -12.67 -12.15 -10.33
CA HIS A 87 -13.48 -13.36 -10.39
C HIS A 87 -13.79 -13.99 -9.02
N LEU A 88 -13.24 -13.44 -7.92
CA LEU A 88 -13.41 -13.97 -6.55
C LEU A 88 -14.39 -13.17 -5.69
N CYS A 89 -15.11 -12.20 -6.24
CA CYS A 89 -16.15 -11.46 -5.53
C CYS A 89 -17.44 -12.28 -5.48
N SER A 90 -17.80 -12.82 -4.30
CA SER A 90 -19.15 -13.34 -4.05
C SER A 90 -20.14 -12.18 -3.93
N PHE A 91 -21.15 -12.16 -4.80
CA PHE A 91 -22.26 -11.20 -4.77
C PHE A 91 -23.29 -11.61 -3.70
N ASP A 92 -23.00 -11.37 -2.43
CA ASP A 92 -24.05 -11.24 -1.41
C ASP A 92 -24.22 -9.75 -1.10
N ILE A 93 -24.89 -9.04 -2.03
CA ILE A 93 -25.12 -7.59 -2.00
C ILE A 93 -26.28 -7.21 -1.07
N ASP A 94 -26.99 -8.17 -0.49
CA ASP A 94 -28.27 -7.87 0.17
C ASP A 94 -28.15 -7.12 1.51
N ASN A 95 -26.95 -6.87 2.03
CA ASN A 95 -26.76 -6.19 3.33
C ASN A 95 -25.72 -5.04 3.36
N VAL A 96 -25.26 -4.55 2.21
CA VAL A 96 -24.45 -3.31 2.22
C VAL A 96 -25.40 -2.13 2.29
N SER A 97 -25.66 -1.63 3.50
CA SER A 97 -26.12 -0.25 3.65
C SER A 97 -25.02 0.63 3.07
N ALA A 98 -25.27 1.19 1.87
CA ALA A 98 -24.42 2.20 1.27
C ALA A 98 -24.26 3.30 2.32
N ASN A 99 -23.07 3.39 2.89
CA ASN A 99 -22.71 4.52 3.70
C ASN A 99 -22.55 5.66 2.69
N ASP A 100 -23.64 6.36 2.42
CA ASP A 100 -23.64 7.63 1.69
C ASP A 100 -22.81 8.62 2.50
N GLN A 101 -21.49 8.54 2.36
CA GLN A 101 -20.58 9.65 2.59
C GLN A 101 -20.72 10.61 1.38
N ASN A 102 -21.96 11.01 1.08
CA ASN A 102 -22.25 12.21 0.32
C ASN A 102 -22.12 13.38 1.28
N GLY A 103 -20.88 13.78 1.53
CA GLY A 103 -20.57 14.92 2.38
C GLY A 103 -19.07 15.12 2.54
N GLU A 104 -18.55 16.11 1.81
CA GLU A 104 -17.23 16.76 2.01
C GLU A 104 -16.02 15.91 1.60
N SER A 105 -15.24 16.21 0.57
CA SER A 105 -14.76 17.51 0.10
C SER A 105 -14.23 17.31 -1.31
N ASP A 106 -15.08 17.50 -2.31
CA ASP A 106 -14.72 17.38 -3.73
C ASP A 106 -13.96 18.64 -4.18
N MET A 107 -12.76 18.80 -3.61
CA MET A 107 -11.85 19.88 -3.97
C MET A 107 -11.12 19.46 -5.24
N VAL A 108 -11.41 20.17 -6.35
CA VAL A 108 -10.80 19.90 -7.65
C VAL A 108 -9.32 20.24 -7.55
N ILE A 109 -8.46 19.21 -7.63
CA ILE A 109 -7.01 19.29 -7.46
C ILE A 109 -6.41 20.29 -8.46
N GLU A 110 -6.94 20.31 -9.68
CA GLU A 110 -6.58 21.20 -10.79
C GLU A 110 -6.73 22.67 -10.37
N ALA A 111 -7.88 23.05 -9.81
CA ALA A 111 -8.14 24.44 -9.46
C ALA A 111 -7.41 24.88 -8.19
N VAL A 112 -7.07 23.96 -7.28
CA VAL A 112 -6.11 24.25 -6.20
C VAL A 112 -4.72 24.49 -6.77
N PHE A 113 -4.30 23.65 -7.72
CA PHE A 113 -3.00 23.78 -8.37
C PHE A 113 -2.88 25.11 -9.12
N GLU A 114 -3.89 25.51 -9.91
CA GLU A 114 -3.93 26.80 -10.60
C GLU A 114 -3.78 27.99 -9.63
N ALA A 115 -4.46 27.94 -8.48
CA ALA A 115 -4.39 28.99 -7.47
C ALA A 115 -2.99 29.13 -6.85
N ILE A 116 -2.26 28.02 -6.68
CA ILE A 116 -0.91 28.05 -6.08
C ILE A 116 0.21 28.17 -7.12
N GLN A 117 -0.07 27.90 -8.40
CA GLN A 117 0.94 27.80 -9.46
C GLN A 117 1.76 29.09 -9.61
N GLN A 118 1.13 30.25 -9.42
CA GLN A 118 1.77 31.57 -9.50
C GLN A 118 2.87 31.78 -8.44
N HIS A 119 2.83 31.01 -7.35
CA HIS A 119 3.81 31.06 -6.27
C HIS A 119 4.91 29.99 -6.40
N LEU A 120 4.90 29.21 -7.47
CA LEU A 120 5.86 28.15 -7.76
C LEU A 120 6.78 28.55 -8.92
N THR A 121 8.04 28.12 -8.85
CA THR A 121 8.96 28.20 -10.00
C THR A 121 8.58 27.16 -11.06
N LYS A 122 8.98 27.36 -12.33
CA LYS A 122 8.67 26.41 -13.42
C LYS A 122 9.03 24.95 -13.11
N LYS A 123 10.18 24.73 -12.47
CA LYS A 123 10.63 23.39 -12.04
C LYS A 123 9.76 22.81 -10.93
N GLU A 124 9.30 23.64 -9.99
CA GLU A 124 8.40 23.21 -8.93
C GLU A 124 7.00 22.90 -9.48
N GLN A 125 6.51 23.68 -10.44
CA GLN A 125 5.25 23.43 -11.13
C GLN A 125 5.28 22.08 -11.85
N GLU A 126 6.36 21.79 -12.57
CA GLU A 126 6.57 20.51 -13.27
C GLU A 126 6.62 19.31 -12.31
N ILE A 127 7.34 19.44 -11.19
CA ILE A 127 7.40 18.38 -10.18
C ILE A 127 6.02 18.15 -9.53
N PHE A 128 5.28 19.22 -9.25
CA PHE A 128 3.95 19.12 -8.65
C PHE A 128 2.91 18.59 -9.64
N SER A 129 2.93 18.98 -10.91
CA SER A 129 1.97 18.47 -11.90
C SER A 129 2.13 16.96 -12.11
N LEU A 130 3.37 16.46 -12.15
CA LEU A 130 3.67 15.03 -12.20
C LEU A 130 3.23 14.29 -10.93
N SER A 131 3.42 14.91 -9.76
CA SER A 131 3.07 14.29 -8.48
C SER A 131 1.57 14.28 -8.18
N LEU A 132 0.85 15.30 -8.65
CA LEU A 132 -0.61 15.42 -8.50
C LEU A 132 -1.36 14.64 -9.59
N GLY A 133 -0.65 14.11 -10.59
CA GLY A 133 -1.25 13.37 -11.69
C GLY A 133 -2.03 14.24 -12.67
N LEU A 134 -1.65 15.52 -12.79
CA LEU A 134 -2.26 16.47 -13.72
C LEU A 134 -1.76 16.28 -15.17
N THR A 135 -0.97 15.24 -15.42
CA THR A 135 -0.42 14.89 -16.74
C THR A 135 -0.95 13.54 -17.20
N GLU A 136 -0.77 13.23 -18.49
CA GLU A 136 -1.23 11.96 -19.09
C GLU A 136 -0.59 10.71 -18.45
N ALA A 137 0.52 10.87 -17.72
CA ALA A 137 1.22 9.77 -17.04
C ALA A 137 0.56 9.36 -15.71
N GLY A 138 -0.46 10.09 -15.24
CA GLY A 138 -1.03 9.92 -13.91
C GLY A 138 -0.09 10.35 -12.79
N ALA A 139 -0.47 10.07 -11.55
CA ALA A 139 0.31 10.48 -10.37
C ALA A 139 1.59 9.64 -10.24
N LEU A 140 2.74 10.31 -10.31
CA LEU A 140 4.05 9.67 -10.21
C LEU A 140 4.63 9.80 -8.79
N SER A 141 5.32 8.74 -8.35
CA SER A 141 6.08 8.75 -7.10
C SER A 141 7.32 9.64 -7.21
N SER A 142 7.87 10.07 -6.06
CA SER A 142 9.12 10.86 -6.05
C SER A 142 10.29 10.16 -6.74
N TYR A 143 10.31 8.82 -6.76
CA TYR A 143 11.33 8.05 -7.44
C TYR A 143 11.16 8.09 -8.97
N GLU A 144 9.94 7.92 -9.45
CA GLU A 144 9.61 7.99 -10.88
C GLU A 144 9.85 9.40 -11.44
N ILE A 145 9.44 10.43 -10.69
CA ILE A 145 9.73 11.84 -11.04
C ILE A 145 11.24 12.08 -11.10
N ALA A 146 11.99 11.60 -10.10
CA ALA A 146 13.45 11.76 -10.07
C ALA A 146 14.12 11.08 -11.27
N LYS A 147 13.67 9.86 -11.62
CA LYS A 147 14.13 9.13 -12.79
C LYS A 147 13.80 9.86 -14.09
N LEU A 148 12.59 10.39 -14.21
CA LEU A 148 12.12 11.14 -15.38
C LEU A 148 12.93 12.43 -15.59
N LEU A 149 13.21 13.16 -14.52
CA LEU A 149 13.93 14.44 -14.54
C LEU A 149 15.45 14.31 -14.44
N GLY A 150 15.99 13.08 -14.39
CA GLY A 150 17.43 12.82 -14.33
C GLY A 150 18.10 13.36 -13.05
N CYS A 151 17.41 13.28 -11.91
CA CYS A 151 17.93 13.77 -10.63
C CYS A 151 17.78 12.74 -9.49
N LEU A 152 18.29 13.06 -8.30
CA LEU A 152 18.18 12.18 -7.14
C LEU A 152 16.80 12.33 -6.47
N PRO A 153 16.20 11.25 -5.93
CA PRO A 153 14.92 11.34 -5.19
C PRO A 153 14.93 12.31 -4.00
N THR A 154 16.11 12.52 -3.40
CA THR A 154 16.33 13.51 -2.34
C THR A 154 16.07 14.94 -2.83
N ASN A 155 16.40 15.26 -4.08
CA ASN A 155 16.14 16.58 -4.65
C ASN A 155 14.63 16.83 -4.76
N ILE A 156 13.86 15.83 -5.17
CA ILE A 156 12.40 15.91 -5.25
C ILE A 156 11.79 16.14 -3.86
N ARG A 157 12.19 15.36 -2.85
CA ARG A 157 11.73 15.54 -1.46
C ARG A 157 12.09 16.92 -0.89
N ASN A 158 13.28 17.41 -1.19
CA ASN A 158 13.72 18.74 -0.76
C ASN A 158 12.90 19.84 -1.44
N THR A 159 12.55 19.67 -2.73
CA THR A 159 11.65 20.57 -3.45
C THR A 159 10.26 20.60 -2.80
N PHE A 160 9.66 19.45 -2.51
CA PHE A 160 8.37 19.40 -1.79
C PHE A 160 8.43 20.10 -0.44
N SER A 161 9.46 19.80 0.36
CA SER A 161 9.63 20.40 1.68
C SER A 161 9.73 21.93 1.62
N ARG A 162 10.48 22.45 0.64
CA ARG A 162 10.62 23.89 0.38
C ARG A 162 9.30 24.52 -0.04
N VAL A 163 8.60 23.90 -0.98
CA VAL A 163 7.32 24.40 -1.47
C VAL A 163 6.27 24.40 -0.36
N PHE A 164 6.12 23.31 0.39
CA PHE A 164 5.16 23.24 1.50
C PHE A 164 5.47 24.26 2.60
N SER A 165 6.74 24.47 2.92
CA SER A 165 7.14 25.50 3.89
C SER A 165 6.75 26.90 3.41
N ARG A 166 6.93 27.19 2.11
CA ARG A 166 6.53 28.45 1.49
C ARG A 166 5.01 28.61 1.45
N LEU A 167 4.27 27.58 1.04
CA LEU A 167 2.81 27.60 1.00
C LEU A 167 2.22 27.80 2.40
N LYS A 168 2.77 27.13 3.42
CA LYS A 168 2.35 27.33 4.82
C LYS A 168 2.52 28.79 5.25
N LYS A 169 3.61 29.45 4.84
CA LYS A 169 3.83 30.87 5.10
C LYS A 169 2.81 31.75 4.37
N LEU A 170 2.53 31.49 3.09
CA LEU A 170 1.55 32.23 2.30
C LEU A 170 0.12 32.09 2.84
N VAL A 171 -0.23 30.92 3.38
CA VAL A 171 -1.52 30.71 4.06
C VAL A 171 -1.58 31.49 5.37
N ALA A 172 -0.50 31.47 6.16
CA ALA A 172 -0.44 32.22 7.42
C ALA A 172 -0.50 33.75 7.19
N GLU A 173 0.02 34.23 6.06
CA GLU A 173 -0.02 35.64 5.64
C GLU A 173 -1.37 36.02 4.97
N GLY A 174 -2.27 35.05 4.76
CA GLY A 174 -3.58 35.27 4.12
C GLY A 174 -3.51 35.53 2.62
N VAL A 175 -2.35 35.32 1.99
CA VAL A 175 -2.16 35.47 0.53
C VAL A 175 -2.86 34.36 -0.22
N VAL A 176 -2.81 33.15 0.33
CA VAL A 176 -3.55 31.98 -0.16
C VAL A 176 -4.58 31.61 0.89
N ASP A 177 -5.86 31.74 0.58
CA ASP A 177 -6.95 31.32 1.46
C ASP A 177 -7.62 30.05 0.93
N PRO A 178 -7.42 28.88 1.58
CA PRO A 178 -8.06 27.63 1.20
C PRO A 178 -9.60 27.69 1.21
N ALA A 179 -10.20 28.50 2.11
CA ALA A 179 -11.65 28.63 2.19
C ALA A 179 -12.20 29.41 0.99
N ARG A 180 -11.48 30.44 0.55
CA ARG A 180 -11.80 31.19 -0.67
C ARG A 180 -11.74 30.32 -1.92
N ILE A 181 -10.69 29.51 -2.09
CA ILE A 181 -10.56 28.59 -3.23
C ILE A 181 -11.73 27.60 -3.27
N ARG A 182 -12.13 27.07 -2.11
CA ARG A 182 -13.30 26.18 -1.98
C ARG A 182 -14.60 26.88 -2.39
N ASN A 183 -14.80 28.12 -1.97
CA ASN A 183 -15.99 28.91 -2.31
C ASN A 183 -16.04 29.32 -3.78
N GLU A 184 -14.91 29.65 -4.39
CA GLU A 184 -14.81 29.97 -5.82
C GLU A 184 -15.17 28.76 -6.71
N GLN A 185 -14.74 27.55 -6.32
CA GLN A 185 -15.14 26.30 -6.99
C GLN A 185 -16.62 25.95 -6.81
N PHE A 186 -17.20 26.21 -5.63
CA PHE A 186 -18.63 25.99 -5.40
C PHE A 186 -19.49 26.89 -6.30
N ASN A 187 -19.10 28.17 -6.44
CA ASN A 187 -19.80 29.14 -7.27
C ASN A 187 -19.65 28.88 -8.78
N SER A 188 -18.51 28.36 -9.25
CA SER A 188 -18.33 28.00 -10.67
C SER A 188 -19.19 26.78 -11.05
N ARG A 189 -19.31 25.78 -10.15
CA ARG A 189 -20.18 24.61 -10.35
C ARG A 189 -21.66 24.99 -10.44
N GLN A 190 -22.14 25.91 -9.59
CA GLN A 190 -23.53 26.40 -9.65
C GLN A 190 -23.85 27.17 -10.94
N ARG A 191 -22.87 27.88 -11.52
CA ARG A 191 -23.04 28.57 -12.80
C ARG A 191 -23.08 27.61 -13.99
N SER A 192 -22.28 26.55 -13.98
CA SER A 192 -22.32 25.51 -15.01
C SER A 192 -23.61 24.68 -14.98
N SER A 193 -24.21 24.43 -13.81
CA SER A 193 -25.51 23.74 -13.72
C SER A 193 -26.69 24.61 -14.16
N ALA A 194 -26.62 25.93 -13.97
CA ALA A 194 -27.66 26.87 -14.41
C ALA A 194 -27.64 27.14 -15.93
N GLY A 195 -26.51 26.96 -16.60
CA GLY A 195 -26.36 27.12 -18.05
C GLY A 195 -26.73 25.90 -18.90
N ALA A 196 -26.97 24.74 -18.27
CA ALA A 196 -27.35 23.49 -18.96
C ALA A 196 -28.87 23.30 -19.07
N CYS A 197 -29.66 24.26 -18.58
CA CYS A 197 -31.12 24.30 -18.70
C CYS A 197 -31.55 25.58 -19.43
N MET A 198 -31.09 25.78 -20.67
CA MET A 198 -31.71 26.65 -21.67
C MET A 198 -31.51 26.06 -23.06
#